data_AF-A0A8S1JZM0-F1
#
_entry.id   AF-A0A8S1JZM0-F1
#
_cell.length_a   1.000
_cell.length_b   1.000
_cell.length_c   1.000
_cell.angle_alpha   90.00
_cell.angle_beta   90.00
_cell.angle_gamma   90.00
#
_symmetry.space_group_name_H-M   'P 1'
#
loop_
_entity.id
_entity.type
_entity.pdbx_description
1 polymer ?
#
loop_
_entity_poly.entity_id
_entity_poly.type
_entity_poly.pdbx_seq_one_letter_code
_entity_poly.pdbx_strand_id
1 'polypeptide(L)'
;MISAIMPDVVKKHFPLILAFLILFIYFTFLNFVFIKISQKSLIEWIFVWIGTFSILMLFWALYRTSRIDPGFIPKHTLVEYDETKQRDYCLQCRIKRPERSHHCSKCKRCVLNMDHHCVWTANCIGLYNRKYFILILFWGSVGMFQATLLGLINIIELWNNFWQYKTLDFNKIQEGFIFLVIFSQFLNAFGLYYFFWTNFKLIAANICTLDQLILDIESQTKRKYHTDLTVYNIGFWYNFYFYFGKNPFLWLLPVGKPLGDGYHWDKKASLREMTETTLQIME
;
A
#
# COMPACT_ATOMS: atom_id res chain seq x y z
N MET A 1 -8.79 14.81 9.88
CA MET A 1 -9.77 15.91 9.75
C MET A 1 -10.75 15.67 8.58
N ILE A 2 -10.28 15.37 7.37
CA ILE A 2 -11.13 15.12 6.18
C ILE A 2 -12.14 13.96 6.36
N SER A 3 -11.76 12.85 7.00
CA SER A 3 -12.66 11.70 7.16
C SER A 3 -13.81 11.90 8.15
N ALA A 4 -13.78 12.96 8.97
CA ALA A 4 -14.85 13.29 9.92
C ALA A 4 -15.97 14.11 9.27
N ILE A 5 -15.68 14.83 8.18
CA ILE A 5 -16.58 15.77 7.51
C ILE A 5 -17.31 15.11 6.32
N MET A 6 -16.72 14.05 5.77
CA MET A 6 -17.24 13.40 4.56
C MET A 6 -18.50 12.56 4.86
N PRO A 7 -19.61 12.74 4.10
CA PRO A 7 -20.79 11.88 4.22
C PRO A 7 -20.45 10.42 3.96
N ASP A 8 -21.12 9.48 4.63
CA ASP A 8 -20.84 8.04 4.50
C ASP A 8 -21.04 7.51 3.07
N VAL A 9 -21.97 8.12 2.33
CA VAL A 9 -22.14 7.87 0.89
C VAL A 9 -20.85 8.15 0.13
N VAL A 10 -20.24 9.31 0.36
CA VAL A 10 -18.99 9.70 -0.32
C VAL A 10 -17.85 8.78 0.10
N LYS A 11 -17.75 8.40 1.38
CA LYS A 11 -16.73 7.45 1.86
C LYS A 11 -16.81 6.11 1.12
N LYS A 12 -18.01 5.57 0.92
CA LYS A 12 -18.21 4.29 0.20
C LYS A 12 -17.78 4.36 -1.27
N HIS A 13 -17.94 5.52 -1.91
CA HIS A 13 -17.58 5.74 -3.31
C HIS A 13 -16.18 6.34 -3.49
N PHE A 14 -15.46 6.64 -2.41
CA PHE A 14 -14.17 7.32 -2.44
C PHE A 14 -13.13 6.62 -3.34
N PRO A 15 -12.99 5.29 -3.35
CA PRO A 15 -12.05 4.62 -4.26
C PRO A 15 -12.40 4.82 -5.74
N LEU A 16 -13.68 4.92 -6.08
CA LEU A 16 -14.13 5.19 -7.45
C LEU A 16 -13.86 6.65 -7.84
N ILE A 17 -14.12 7.58 -6.94
CA ILE A 17 -13.79 9.01 -7.13
C ILE A 17 -12.28 9.18 -7.34
N LEU A 18 -11.47 8.49 -6.52
CA LEU A 18 -10.03 8.48 -6.66
C LEU A 18 -9.57 7.87 -7.99
N ALA A 19 -10.15 6.75 -8.42
CA ALA A 19 -9.85 6.14 -9.71
C ALA A 19 -10.18 7.08 -10.88
N PHE A 20 -11.35 7.73 -10.84
CA PHE A 20 -11.73 8.74 -11.83
C PHE A 20 -10.76 9.92 -11.86
N LEU A 21 -10.37 10.44 -10.70
CA LEU A 21 -9.39 11.53 -10.60
C LEU A 21 -8.03 11.13 -11.19
N ILE A 22 -7.53 9.94 -10.86
CA ILE A 22 -6.27 9.42 -11.42
C ILE A 22 -6.36 9.30 -12.95
N LEU A 23 -7.48 8.77 -13.46
CA LEU A 23 -7.70 8.63 -14.89
C LEU A 23 -7.74 10.00 -15.59
N PHE A 24 -8.46 10.95 -15.00
CA PHE A 24 -8.53 12.32 -15.51
C PHE A 24 -7.16 12.99 -15.55
N ILE A 25 -6.37 12.87 -14.47
CA ILE A 25 -5.00 13.40 -14.41
C ILE A 25 -4.11 12.74 -15.46
N TYR A 26 -4.22 11.41 -15.62
CA TYR A 26 -3.44 10.68 -16.62
C TYR A 26 -3.77 11.12 -18.06
N PHE A 27 -5.05 11.22 -18.41
CA PHE A 27 -5.46 11.72 -19.73
C PHE A 27 -5.04 13.16 -19.96
N THR A 28 -5.19 14.01 -18.94
CA THR A 28 -4.74 15.42 -18.97
C THR A 28 -3.24 15.47 -19.26
N PHE A 29 -2.43 14.70 -18.53
CA PHE A 29 -1.00 14.60 -18.74
C PHE A 29 -0.63 14.16 -20.17
N LEU A 30 -1.28 13.11 -20.69
CA LEU A 30 -1.05 12.66 -22.07
C LEU A 30 -1.40 13.75 -23.10
N ASN A 31 -2.50 14.48 -22.91
CA ASN A 31 -2.89 15.55 -23.83
C ASN A 31 -1.93 16.75 -23.78
N PHE A 32 -1.53 17.17 -22.58
CA PHE A 32 -0.73 18.39 -22.42
C PHE A 32 0.77 18.18 -22.61
N VAL A 33 1.31 17.01 -22.24
CA VAL A 33 2.74 16.72 -22.32
C VAL A 33 3.07 15.89 -23.56
N PHE A 34 2.29 14.85 -23.87
CA PHE A 34 2.64 13.92 -24.95
C PHE A 34 2.10 14.33 -26.33
N ILE A 35 0.85 14.78 -26.44
CA ILE A 35 0.24 15.09 -27.75
C ILE A 35 0.87 16.33 -28.39
N LYS A 36 1.26 17.34 -27.61
CA LYS A 36 1.88 18.58 -28.11
C LYS A 36 3.20 18.36 -28.88
N ILE A 37 3.91 17.27 -28.61
CA ILE A 37 5.19 16.97 -29.25
C ILE A 37 4.94 16.46 -30.67
N SER A 38 5.46 17.16 -31.67
CA SER A 38 5.18 16.90 -33.09
C SER A 38 5.76 15.57 -33.60
N GLN A 39 6.93 15.16 -33.10
CA GLN A 39 7.60 13.92 -33.50
C GLN A 39 7.87 13.05 -32.28
N LYS A 40 7.24 11.87 -32.26
CA LYS A 40 7.36 10.91 -31.16
C LYS A 40 8.27 9.77 -31.59
N SER A 41 9.30 9.52 -30.79
CA SER A 41 10.15 8.35 -30.91
C SER A 41 9.42 7.07 -30.46
N LEU A 42 9.91 5.91 -30.92
CA LEU A 42 9.44 4.61 -30.43
C LEU A 42 9.58 4.49 -28.90
N ILE A 43 10.64 5.06 -28.34
CA ILE A 43 10.92 5.05 -26.91
C ILE A 43 9.78 5.74 -26.13
N GLU A 44 9.32 6.90 -26.58
CA GLU A 44 8.23 7.62 -25.91
C GLU A 44 6.91 6.84 -25.97
N TRP A 45 6.62 6.16 -27.08
CA TRP A 45 5.47 5.26 -27.16
C TRP A 45 5.59 4.10 -26.17
N ILE A 46 6.76 3.47 -26.05
CA ILE A 46 7.01 2.42 -25.05
C ILE A 46 6.74 2.94 -23.63
N PHE A 47 7.20 4.15 -23.30
CA PHE A 47 6.88 4.78 -22.02
C PHE A 47 5.37 4.95 -21.83
N VAL A 48 4.62 5.42 -22.84
CA VAL A 48 3.15 5.54 -22.76
C VAL A 48 2.48 4.18 -22.54
N TRP A 49 2.92 3.12 -23.21
CA TRP A 49 2.40 1.76 -23.02
C TRP A 49 2.66 1.25 -21.60
N ILE A 50 3.87 1.43 -21.07
CA ILE A 50 4.22 1.08 -19.69
C ILE A 50 3.36 1.88 -18.71
N GLY A 51 3.19 3.18 -18.96
CA GLY A 51 2.31 4.05 -18.17
C GLY A 51 0.88 3.55 -18.14
N THR A 52 0.32 3.27 -19.31
CA THR A 52 -1.05 2.74 -19.46
C THR A 52 -1.19 1.43 -18.69
N PHE A 53 -0.24 0.50 -18.87
CA PHE A 53 -0.22 -0.77 -18.16
C PHE A 53 -0.16 -0.58 -16.64
N SER A 54 0.70 0.31 -16.14
CA SER A 54 0.80 0.61 -14.71
C SER A 54 -0.51 1.16 -14.12
N ILE A 55 -1.24 2.01 -14.86
CA ILE A 55 -2.54 2.55 -14.45
C ILE A 55 -3.59 1.44 -14.39
N LEU A 56 -3.63 0.53 -15.36
CA LEU A 56 -4.54 -0.62 -15.35
C LEU A 56 -4.25 -1.52 -14.14
N MET A 57 -2.99 -1.78 -13.83
CA MET A 57 -2.57 -2.57 -12.67
C MET A 57 -2.90 -1.86 -11.35
N LEU A 58 -2.70 -0.55 -11.28
CA LEU A 58 -3.08 0.29 -10.14
C LEU A 58 -4.59 0.22 -9.88
N PHE A 59 -5.42 0.31 -10.93
CA PHE A 59 -6.88 0.22 -10.80
C PHE A 59 -7.32 -1.17 -10.35
N TRP A 60 -6.71 -2.23 -10.90
CA TRP A 60 -7.00 -3.58 -10.46
C TRP A 60 -6.62 -3.77 -8.98
N ALA A 61 -5.46 -3.28 -8.55
CA ALA A 61 -5.03 -3.33 -7.15
C ALA A 61 -5.92 -2.48 -6.22
N LEU A 62 -6.33 -1.28 -6.64
CA LEU A 62 -7.26 -0.41 -5.90
C LEU A 62 -8.63 -1.06 -5.72
N TYR A 63 -9.16 -1.65 -6.78
CA TYR A 63 -10.41 -2.41 -6.72
C TYR A 63 -10.29 -3.57 -5.73
N ARG A 64 -9.23 -4.37 -5.82
CA ARG A 64 -9.02 -5.50 -4.92
C ARG A 64 -8.86 -5.06 -3.46
N THR A 65 -8.09 -4.00 -3.20
CA THR A 65 -7.86 -3.52 -1.83
C THR A 65 -9.14 -2.95 -1.21
N SER A 66 -9.96 -2.25 -1.99
CA SER A 66 -11.22 -1.65 -1.51
C SER A 66 -12.36 -2.65 -1.33
N ARG A 67 -12.34 -3.80 -2.02
CA ARG A 67 -13.46 -4.77 -2.02
C ARG A 67 -13.19 -6.06 -1.29
N ILE A 68 -11.93 -6.48 -1.14
CA ILE A 68 -11.60 -7.70 -0.42
C ILE A 68 -11.74 -7.47 1.08
N ASP A 69 -12.37 -8.44 1.76
CA ASP A 69 -12.40 -8.49 3.22
C ASP A 69 -10.94 -8.53 3.75
N PRO A 70 -10.51 -7.55 4.58
CA PRO A 70 -9.15 -7.50 5.09
C PRO A 70 -8.80 -8.59 6.10
N GLY A 71 -9.80 -9.37 6.54
CA GLY A 71 -9.69 -10.36 7.61
C GLY A 71 -10.54 -9.97 8.82
N PHE A 72 -11.78 -9.56 8.61
CA PHE A 72 -12.68 -9.21 9.69
C PHE A 72 -13.08 -10.44 10.52
N ILE A 73 -12.90 -10.35 11.84
CA ILE A 73 -13.25 -11.43 12.76
C ILE A 73 -14.77 -11.37 13.05
N PRO A 74 -15.51 -12.50 13.06
CA PRO A 74 -16.92 -12.55 13.47
C PRO A 74 -17.13 -12.12 14.93
N LYS A 75 -18.29 -11.54 15.26
CA LYS A 75 -18.56 -10.92 16.58
C LYS A 75 -19.06 -11.87 17.68
N HIS A 76 -19.01 -13.19 17.51
CA HIS A 76 -19.84 -14.09 18.33
C HIS A 76 -19.14 -15.33 18.89
N THR A 77 -17.81 -15.35 18.95
CA THR A 77 -17.12 -16.36 19.75
C THR A 77 -17.21 -15.93 21.22
N LEU A 78 -18.23 -16.42 21.93
CA LEU A 78 -18.32 -16.26 23.39
C LEU A 78 -17.06 -16.89 24.00
N VAL A 79 -16.23 -16.09 24.63
CA VAL A 79 -15.07 -16.56 25.39
C VAL A 79 -15.25 -16.10 26.82
N GLU A 80 -15.04 -17.01 27.77
CA GLU A 80 -14.93 -16.66 29.19
C GLU A 80 -13.85 -15.58 29.34
N TYR A 81 -14.24 -14.44 29.91
CA TYR A 81 -13.35 -13.30 30.05
C TYR A 81 -12.39 -13.54 31.21
N ASP A 82 -11.10 -13.61 30.89
CA ASP A 82 -10.02 -13.68 31.87
C ASP A 82 -9.52 -12.25 32.16
N GLU A 83 -9.84 -11.73 33.35
CA GLU A 83 -9.43 -10.40 33.81
C GLU A 83 -7.91 -10.20 33.79
N THR A 84 -7.14 -11.28 34.02
CA THR A 84 -5.67 -11.21 34.02
C THR A 84 -5.09 -11.02 32.61
N LYS A 85 -5.88 -11.32 31.57
CA LYS A 85 -5.51 -11.23 30.15
C LYS A 85 -6.33 -10.20 29.39
N GLN A 86 -6.72 -9.10 30.04
CA GLN A 86 -7.55 -8.04 29.44
C GLN A 86 -7.08 -7.58 28.04
N ARG A 87 -5.75 -7.56 27.79
CA ARG A 87 -5.17 -7.16 26.49
C ARG A 87 -5.45 -8.13 25.35
N ASP A 88 -5.80 -9.38 25.64
CA ASP A 88 -6.15 -10.38 24.63
C ASP A 88 -7.62 -10.28 24.23
N TYR A 89 -8.42 -9.44 24.87
CA TYR A 89 -9.85 -9.33 24.59
C TYR A 89 -10.17 -8.01 23.89
N CYS A 90 -11.21 -8.03 23.05
CA CYS A 90 -11.85 -6.83 22.54
C CYS A 90 -13.25 -6.73 23.12
N LEU A 91 -13.45 -5.82 24.08
CA LEU A 91 -14.74 -5.62 24.75
C LEU A 91 -15.84 -5.13 23.80
N GLN A 92 -15.47 -4.35 22.78
CA GLN A 92 -16.42 -3.84 21.78
C GLN A 92 -16.93 -4.93 20.85
N CYS A 93 -16.09 -5.92 20.53
CA CYS A 93 -16.47 -7.06 19.69
C CYS A 93 -16.89 -8.29 20.49
N ARG A 94 -16.65 -8.30 21.82
CA ARG A 94 -16.87 -9.44 22.72
C ARG A 94 -16.19 -10.72 22.24
N ILE A 95 -14.92 -10.60 21.86
CA ILE A 95 -14.09 -11.72 21.41
C ILE A 95 -12.75 -11.72 22.13
N LYS A 96 -12.14 -12.91 22.24
CA LYS A 96 -10.69 -13.02 22.38
C LYS A 96 -10.05 -12.72 21.03
N ARG A 97 -9.18 -11.71 20.99
CA ARG A 97 -8.41 -11.30 19.82
C ARG A 97 -7.38 -12.38 19.50
N PRO A 98 -7.37 -12.91 18.25
CA PRO A 98 -6.22 -13.63 17.73
C PRO A 98 -4.96 -12.75 17.81
N GLU A 99 -3.79 -13.39 17.82
CA GLU A 99 -2.52 -12.68 17.82
C GLU A 99 -2.46 -11.66 16.67
N ARG A 100 -1.89 -10.48 16.96
CA ARG A 100 -1.71 -9.38 16.00
C ARG A 100 -3.00 -8.81 15.40
N SER A 101 -4.16 -9.14 15.97
CA SER A 101 -5.44 -8.55 15.59
C SER A 101 -5.76 -7.31 16.43
N HIS A 102 -6.34 -6.29 15.79
CA HIS A 102 -6.71 -5.05 16.46
C HIS A 102 -8.12 -4.60 16.07
N HIS A 103 -8.78 -3.90 16.99
CA HIS A 103 -10.10 -3.32 16.73
C HIS A 103 -9.97 -2.04 15.90
N CYS A 104 -10.59 -2.03 14.72
CA CYS A 104 -10.71 -0.80 13.95
C CYS A 104 -11.96 -0.03 14.39
N SER A 105 -11.78 1.12 15.02
CA SER A 105 -12.89 1.98 15.46
C SER A 105 -13.72 2.55 14.30
N LYS A 106 -13.18 2.58 13.07
CA LYS A 106 -13.90 3.00 11.86
C LYS A 106 -14.73 1.87 11.27
N CYS A 107 -14.18 0.66 11.18
CA CYS A 107 -14.91 -0.52 10.69
C CYS A 107 -15.81 -1.18 11.75
N LYS A 108 -15.66 -0.82 13.04
CA LYS A 108 -16.40 -1.39 14.19
C LYS A 108 -16.27 -2.92 14.30
N ARG A 109 -15.11 -3.44 13.90
CA ARG A 109 -14.75 -4.86 13.89
C ARG A 109 -13.26 -5.04 14.16
N CYS A 110 -12.89 -6.18 14.73
CA CYS A 110 -11.50 -6.60 14.79
C CYS A 110 -11.04 -7.14 13.44
N VAL A 111 -9.78 -6.85 13.08
CA VAL A 111 -9.15 -7.22 11.81
C VAL A 111 -7.91 -8.05 12.09
N LEU A 112 -7.77 -9.20 11.42
CA LEU A 112 -6.59 -10.06 11.45
C LEU A 112 -5.38 -9.33 10.88
N ASN A 113 -4.26 -9.38 11.60
CA ASN A 113 -3.03 -8.63 11.29
C ASN A 113 -3.37 -7.22 10.80
N MET A 114 -4.03 -6.42 11.65
CA MET A 114 -4.47 -5.08 11.25
C MET A 114 -3.26 -4.19 11.02
N ASP A 115 -3.20 -3.54 9.85
CA ASP A 115 -2.17 -2.56 9.53
C ASP A 115 -2.67 -1.14 9.88
N HIS A 116 -3.67 -0.66 9.13
CA HIS A 116 -4.32 0.62 9.38
C HIS A 116 -5.70 0.66 8.71
N HIS A 117 -6.48 1.71 8.99
CA HIS A 117 -7.69 2.01 8.22
C HIS A 117 -7.35 3.03 7.14
N CYS A 118 -7.41 2.62 5.87
CA CYS A 118 -7.02 3.47 4.76
C CYS A 118 -8.23 4.22 4.22
N VAL A 119 -8.18 5.54 4.31
CA VAL A 119 -9.26 6.41 3.81
C VAL A 119 -9.35 6.32 2.28
N TRP A 120 -8.21 6.16 1.59
CA TRP A 120 -8.12 6.11 0.13
C TRP A 120 -8.77 4.87 -0.48
N THR A 121 -8.74 3.74 0.22
CA THR A 121 -9.38 2.50 -0.22
C THR A 121 -10.76 2.30 0.41
N ALA A 122 -11.18 3.22 1.29
CA ALA A 122 -12.39 3.12 2.11
C ALA A 122 -12.53 1.77 2.83
N ASN A 123 -11.39 1.16 3.18
CA ASN A 123 -11.33 -0.17 3.78
C ASN A 123 -10.17 -0.26 4.77
N CYS A 124 -10.25 -1.23 5.68
CA CYS A 124 -9.09 -1.59 6.48
C CYS A 124 -8.04 -2.28 5.61
N ILE A 125 -6.77 -2.05 5.92
CA ILE A 125 -5.65 -2.84 5.42
C ILE A 125 -5.33 -3.87 6.51
N GLY A 126 -5.44 -5.14 6.15
CA GLY A 126 -5.24 -6.28 7.04
C GLY A 126 -4.59 -7.44 6.31
N LEU A 127 -4.59 -8.62 6.91
CA LEU A 127 -3.92 -9.80 6.39
C LEU A 127 -4.23 -10.09 4.91
N TYR A 128 -5.51 -10.12 4.52
CA TYR A 128 -5.92 -10.63 3.21
C TYR A 128 -5.86 -9.63 2.06
N ASN A 129 -5.67 -8.34 2.33
CA ASN A 129 -5.56 -7.31 1.30
C ASN A 129 -4.25 -6.50 1.35
N ARG A 130 -3.33 -6.80 2.29
CA ARG A 130 -2.03 -6.12 2.41
C ARG A 130 -1.20 -6.18 1.13
N LYS A 131 -1.14 -7.35 0.46
CA LYS A 131 -0.46 -7.49 -0.84
C LYS A 131 -0.97 -6.47 -1.85
N TYR A 132 -2.28 -6.33 -1.97
CA TYR A 132 -2.89 -5.43 -2.95
C TYR A 132 -2.60 -3.96 -2.62
N PHE A 133 -2.57 -3.60 -1.33
CA PHE A 133 -2.17 -2.26 -0.90
C PHE A 133 -0.73 -1.93 -1.31
N ILE A 134 0.21 -2.86 -1.13
CA ILE A 134 1.59 -2.66 -1.60
C ILE A 134 1.64 -2.50 -3.12
N LEU A 135 0.82 -3.25 -3.86
CA LEU A 135 0.74 -3.14 -5.31
C LEU A 135 0.14 -1.79 -5.77
N ILE A 136 -0.75 -1.16 -5.00
CA ILE A 136 -1.18 0.23 -5.25
C ILE A 136 0.04 1.16 -5.17
N LEU A 137 0.85 1.03 -4.12
CA LEU A 137 2.03 1.89 -3.93
C LEU A 137 3.09 1.65 -5.01
N PHE A 138 3.32 0.37 -5.36
CA PHE A 138 4.27 -0.01 -6.40
C PHE A 138 3.86 0.53 -7.77
N TRP A 139 2.67 0.18 -8.26
CA TRP A 139 2.21 0.58 -9.59
C TRP A 139 1.96 2.09 -9.69
N GLY A 140 1.52 2.72 -8.59
CA GLY A 140 1.46 4.17 -8.49
C GLY A 140 2.83 4.83 -8.61
N SER A 141 3.86 4.29 -7.93
CA SER A 141 5.24 4.80 -8.03
C SER A 141 5.78 4.65 -9.45
N VAL A 142 5.58 3.50 -10.08
CA VAL A 142 5.99 3.24 -11.48
C VAL A 142 5.34 4.26 -12.42
N GLY A 143 4.02 4.46 -12.31
CA GLY A 143 3.30 5.43 -13.14
C GLY A 143 3.78 6.88 -12.92
N MET A 144 4.03 7.29 -11.68
CA MET A 144 4.54 8.64 -11.38
C MET A 144 5.96 8.88 -11.90
N PHE A 145 6.86 7.91 -11.74
CA PHE A 145 8.21 8.02 -12.31
C PHE A 145 8.18 8.01 -13.84
N GLN A 146 7.34 7.17 -14.45
CA GLN A 146 7.17 7.13 -15.91
C GLN A 146 6.67 8.48 -16.46
N ALA A 147 5.65 9.08 -15.84
CA ALA A 147 5.17 10.39 -16.21
C ALA A 147 6.24 11.49 -16.00
N THR A 148 6.98 11.43 -14.90
CA THR A 148 8.08 12.37 -14.62
C THR A 148 9.18 12.27 -15.68
N LEU A 149 9.61 11.06 -16.03
CA LEU A 149 10.62 10.83 -17.08
C LEU A 149 10.16 11.33 -18.44
N LEU A 150 8.89 11.09 -18.81
CA LEU A 150 8.35 11.60 -20.07
C LEU A 150 8.32 13.14 -20.10
N GLY A 151 7.99 13.79 -18.98
CA GLY A 151 8.07 15.23 -18.84
C GLY A 151 9.51 15.76 -18.92
N LEU A 152 10.48 15.04 -18.33
CA LEU A 152 11.90 15.42 -18.35
C LEU A 152 12.54 15.25 -19.73
N ILE A 153 12.19 14.20 -20.48
CA ILE A 153 12.67 14.01 -21.87
C ILE A 153 12.28 15.22 -22.73
N ASN A 154 11.09 15.77 -22.49
CA ASN A 154 10.54 16.88 -23.27
C ASN A 154 10.81 18.26 -22.66
N ILE A 155 11.61 18.34 -21.58
CA ILE A 155 11.84 19.57 -20.82
C ILE A 155 12.51 20.67 -21.66
N ILE A 156 13.39 20.28 -22.60
CA ILE A 156 14.14 21.21 -23.46
C ILE A 156 13.20 21.86 -24.48
N GLU A 157 12.33 21.07 -25.11
CA GLU A 157 11.34 21.58 -26.07
C GLU A 157 10.36 22.53 -25.36
N LEU A 158 9.85 22.11 -24.19
CA LEU A 158 8.98 22.96 -23.36
C LEU A 158 9.69 24.27 -22.95
N TRP A 159 10.99 24.21 -22.65
CA TRP A 159 11.78 25.37 -22.24
C TRP A 159 11.94 26.35 -23.38
N ASN A 160 12.31 25.85 -24.56
CA ASN A 160 12.46 26.67 -25.75
C ASN A 160 11.13 27.33 -26.14
N ASN A 161 10.02 26.58 -26.10
CA ASN A 161 8.68 27.10 -26.38
C ASN A 161 8.31 28.21 -25.38
N PHE A 162 8.58 28.03 -24.08
CA PHE A 162 8.29 29.03 -23.05
C PHE A 162 8.98 30.38 -23.32
N TRP A 163 10.24 30.36 -23.77
CA TRP A 163 11.00 31.58 -24.08
C TRP A 163 10.70 32.18 -25.45
N GLN A 164 10.08 31.42 -26.37
CA GLN A 164 9.61 31.95 -27.65
C GLN A 164 8.49 32.99 -27.47
N TYR A 165 7.63 32.81 -26.47
CA TYR A 165 6.56 33.75 -26.16
C TYR A 165 7.12 35.00 -25.47
N LYS A 166 7.11 36.15 -26.17
CA LYS A 166 7.65 37.42 -25.65
C LYS A 166 6.74 38.08 -24.61
N THR A 167 5.42 37.93 -24.77
CA THR A 167 4.40 38.49 -23.86
C THR A 167 3.81 37.40 -22.98
N LEU A 168 3.19 37.81 -21.86
CA LEU A 168 2.43 36.89 -21.01
C LEU A 168 1.07 36.62 -21.67
N ASP A 169 1.02 35.62 -22.53
CA ASP A 169 -0.20 35.12 -23.16
C ASP A 169 -0.63 33.77 -22.55
N PHE A 170 -1.76 33.24 -23.03
CA PHE A 170 -2.29 31.95 -22.57
C PHE A 170 -1.29 30.80 -22.78
N ASN A 171 -0.52 30.82 -23.87
CA ASN A 171 0.44 29.78 -24.18
C ASN A 171 1.61 29.81 -23.18
N LYS A 172 2.17 30.99 -22.90
CA LYS A 172 3.25 31.14 -21.91
C LYS A 172 2.82 30.71 -20.50
N ILE A 173 1.60 31.06 -20.10
CA ILE A 173 1.01 30.60 -18.83
C ILE A 173 0.87 29.08 -18.81
N GLN A 174 0.38 28.50 -19.90
CA GLN A 174 0.20 27.06 -20.03
C GLN A 174 1.53 26.29 -19.92
N GLU A 175 2.58 26.73 -20.61
CA GLU A 175 3.90 26.11 -20.53
C GLU A 175 4.48 26.22 -19.12
N GLY A 176 4.35 27.39 -18.47
CA GLY A 176 4.73 27.57 -17.06
C GLY A 176 3.99 26.63 -16.11
N PHE A 177 2.70 26.41 -16.34
CA PHE A 177 1.91 25.45 -15.56
C PHE A 177 2.38 24.00 -15.77
N ILE A 178 2.73 23.61 -17.01
CA ILE A 178 3.28 22.27 -17.30
C ILE A 178 4.58 22.04 -16.52
N PHE A 179 5.48 23.02 -16.44
CA PHE A 179 6.70 22.91 -15.62
C PHE A 179 6.39 22.67 -14.14
N LEU A 180 5.44 23.41 -13.57
CA LEU A 180 5.01 23.23 -12.18
C LEU A 180 4.41 21.84 -11.95
N VAL A 181 3.63 21.33 -12.91
CA VAL A 181 3.09 19.97 -12.85
C VAL A 181 4.23 18.95 -12.87
N ILE A 182 5.19 19.03 -13.80
CA ILE A 182 6.31 18.09 -13.88
C ILE A 182 7.13 18.10 -12.57
N PHE A 183 7.42 19.28 -12.03
CA PHE A 183 8.14 19.42 -10.77
C PHE A 183 7.35 18.83 -9.59
N SER A 184 6.05 19.10 -9.50
CA SER A 184 5.17 18.51 -8.48
C SER A 184 5.12 16.98 -8.59
N GLN A 185 5.04 16.43 -9.82
CA GLN A 185 5.06 14.99 -10.06
C GLN A 185 6.37 14.35 -9.62
N PHE A 186 7.51 15.00 -9.87
CA PHE A 186 8.81 14.53 -9.39
C PHE A 186 8.79 14.36 -7.86
N LEU A 187 8.36 15.39 -7.11
CA LEU A 187 8.28 15.31 -5.65
C LEU A 187 7.32 14.21 -5.17
N ASN A 188 6.15 14.09 -5.81
CA ASN A 188 5.16 13.06 -5.48
C ASN A 188 5.68 11.65 -5.78
N ALA A 189 6.45 11.46 -6.86
CA ALA A 189 7.04 10.18 -7.22
C ALA A 189 8.00 9.69 -6.13
N PHE A 190 8.88 10.56 -5.63
CA PHE A 190 9.77 10.22 -4.52
C PHE A 190 9.02 9.96 -3.21
N GLY A 191 8.00 10.77 -2.91
CA GLY A 191 7.17 10.57 -1.71
C GLY A 191 6.45 9.23 -1.74
N LEU A 192 5.84 8.88 -2.87
CA LEU A 192 5.11 7.62 -3.03
C LEU A 192 6.06 6.41 -3.03
N TYR A 193 7.23 6.54 -3.66
CA TYR A 193 8.26 5.50 -3.63
C TYR A 193 8.82 5.26 -2.23
N TYR A 194 9.09 6.33 -1.48
CA TYR A 194 9.49 6.22 -0.09
C TYR A 194 8.43 5.49 0.74
N PHE A 195 7.15 5.84 0.54
CA PHE A 195 6.04 5.16 1.21
C PHE A 195 5.90 3.69 0.80
N PHE A 196 6.09 3.36 -0.49
CA PHE A 196 6.17 1.97 -0.95
C PHE A 196 7.31 1.21 -0.24
N TRP A 197 8.50 1.79 -0.24
CA TRP A 197 9.71 1.15 0.26
C TRP A 197 9.65 0.89 1.78
N THR A 198 9.12 1.83 2.56
CA THR A 198 8.92 1.62 4.00
C THR A 198 7.94 0.49 4.27
N ASN A 199 6.78 0.48 3.62
CA ASN A 199 5.80 -0.61 3.79
C ASN A 199 6.33 -1.96 3.28
N PHE A 200 7.12 -1.97 2.20
CA PHE A 200 7.76 -3.19 1.71
C PHE A 200 8.74 -3.78 2.73
N LYS A 201 9.55 -2.94 3.39
CA LYS A 201 10.43 -3.36 4.48
C LYS A 201 9.66 -3.98 5.65
N LEU A 202 8.48 -3.43 5.98
CA LEU A 202 7.63 -3.98 7.04
C LEU A 202 7.16 -5.41 6.68
N ILE A 203 6.70 -5.62 5.45
CA ILE A 203 6.37 -6.97 4.96
C ILE A 203 7.58 -7.90 5.01
N ALA A 204 8.74 -7.44 4.54
CA ALA A 204 9.97 -8.21 4.53
C ALA A 204 10.41 -8.65 5.95
N ALA A 205 10.05 -7.87 6.97
CA ALA A 205 10.27 -8.19 8.39
C ALA A 205 9.04 -8.83 9.08
N ASN A 206 7.97 -9.13 8.33
CA ASN A 206 6.69 -9.63 8.83
C ASN A 206 6.11 -8.80 9.99
N ILE A 207 6.21 -7.48 9.89
CA ILE A 207 5.60 -6.51 10.81
C ILE A 207 4.60 -5.64 10.05
N CYS A 208 3.64 -5.06 10.74
CA CYS A 208 2.73 -4.05 10.18
C CYS A 208 3.06 -2.64 10.71
N THR A 209 2.46 -1.59 10.13
CA THR A 209 2.67 -0.21 10.59
C THR A 209 2.23 -0.01 12.04
N LEU A 210 1.18 -0.72 12.46
CA LEU A 210 0.70 -0.69 13.84
C LEU A 210 1.67 -1.39 14.80
N ASP A 211 2.24 -2.53 14.39
CA ASP A 211 3.31 -3.22 15.12
C ASP A 211 4.52 -2.28 15.31
N GLN A 212 4.94 -1.59 14.24
CA GLN A 212 6.04 -0.64 14.30
C GLN A 212 5.75 0.51 15.27
N LEU A 213 4.56 1.10 15.22
CA LEU A 213 4.16 2.15 16.15
C LEU A 213 4.20 1.68 17.61
N ILE A 214 3.77 0.44 17.87
CA ILE A 214 3.83 -0.16 19.20
C ILE A 214 5.29 -0.30 19.67
N LEU A 215 6.18 -0.81 18.81
CA LEU A 215 7.61 -0.92 19.12
C LEU A 215 8.25 0.45 19.40
N ASP A 216 7.89 1.47 18.63
CA ASP A 216 8.40 2.83 18.83
C ASP A 216 7.96 3.38 20.20
N ILE A 217 6.68 3.20 20.57
CA ILE A 217 6.16 3.59 21.89
C ILE A 217 6.85 2.83 23.03
N GLU A 218 7.07 1.51 22.86
CA GLU A 218 7.79 0.68 23.84
C GLU A 218 9.23 1.18 24.04
N SER A 219 9.92 1.51 22.95
CA SER A 219 11.30 2.01 22.99
C SER A 219 11.40 3.36 23.72
N GLN A 220 10.44 4.26 23.51
CA GLN A 220 10.40 5.58 24.13
C GLN A 220 10.02 5.53 25.60
N THR A 221 9.08 4.65 25.96
CA THR A 221 8.54 4.56 27.33
C THR A 221 9.32 3.59 28.23
N LYS A 222 10.23 2.77 27.67
CA LYS A 222 10.94 1.67 28.34
C LYS A 222 9.99 0.68 29.05
N ARG A 223 8.73 0.60 28.61
CA ARG A 223 7.70 -0.32 29.12
C ARG A 223 7.36 -1.30 28.02
N LYS A 224 7.44 -2.60 28.33
CA LYS A 224 7.06 -3.66 27.39
C LYS A 224 5.55 -3.90 27.47
N TYR A 225 4.85 -3.68 26.37
CA TYR A 225 3.41 -3.84 26.30
C TYR A 225 2.98 -5.14 25.59
N HIS A 226 3.82 -5.67 24.69
CA HIS A 226 3.51 -6.85 23.88
C HIS A 226 4.65 -7.88 23.82
N THR A 227 4.28 -9.07 23.31
CA THR A 227 5.19 -10.14 22.91
C THR A 227 6.23 -9.60 21.92
N ASP A 228 7.47 -10.07 22.04
CA ASP A 228 8.55 -9.69 21.13
C ASP A 228 8.16 -9.95 19.67
N LEU A 229 7.90 -8.89 18.90
CA LEU A 229 7.42 -8.99 17.52
C LEU A 229 8.48 -9.57 16.58
N THR A 230 9.75 -9.60 16.99
CA THR A 230 10.82 -10.21 16.19
C THR A 230 10.65 -11.73 16.04
N VAL A 231 9.82 -12.37 16.87
CA VAL A 231 9.52 -13.80 16.77
C VAL A 231 8.82 -14.17 15.46
N TYR A 232 8.11 -13.23 14.84
CA TYR A 232 7.41 -13.45 13.57
C TYR A 232 8.31 -13.22 12.36
N ASN A 233 9.49 -12.64 12.55
CA ASN A 233 10.49 -12.46 11.50
C ASN A 233 11.34 -13.73 11.36
N ILE A 234 10.87 -14.64 10.50
CA ILE A 234 11.54 -15.92 10.23
C ILE A 234 12.69 -15.72 9.23
N GLY A 235 12.48 -14.87 8.22
CA GLY A 235 13.49 -14.49 7.24
C GLY A 235 12.87 -13.85 6.01
N PHE A 236 13.65 -13.07 5.25
CA PHE A 236 13.16 -12.27 4.12
C PHE A 236 12.25 -13.07 3.16
N TRP A 237 12.73 -14.21 2.65
CA TRP A 237 11.98 -14.99 1.66
C TRP A 237 10.74 -15.64 2.24
N TYR A 238 10.83 -16.20 3.46
CA TYR A 238 9.66 -16.76 4.13
C TYR A 238 8.58 -15.69 4.33
N ASN A 239 8.97 -14.54 4.89
CA ASN A 239 8.06 -13.44 5.17
C ASN A 239 7.44 -12.89 3.87
N PHE A 240 8.25 -12.75 2.81
CA PHE A 240 7.75 -12.30 1.51
C PHE A 240 6.78 -13.30 0.90
N TYR A 241 7.11 -14.60 0.87
CA TYR A 241 6.22 -15.65 0.37
C TYR A 241 4.93 -15.77 1.17
N PHE A 242 4.98 -15.51 2.48
CA PHE A 242 3.79 -15.49 3.32
C PHE A 242 2.72 -14.54 2.76
N TYR A 243 3.08 -13.35 2.25
CA TYR A 243 2.12 -12.39 1.70
C TYR A 243 1.94 -12.49 0.17
N PHE A 244 3.02 -12.75 -0.57
CA PHE A 244 3.02 -12.70 -2.04
C PHE A 244 2.74 -14.05 -2.72
N GLY A 245 2.88 -15.15 -1.97
CA GLY A 245 2.82 -16.51 -2.47
C GLY A 245 4.15 -16.99 -3.06
N LYS A 246 4.25 -18.29 -3.32
CA LYS A 246 5.48 -18.93 -3.84
C LYS A 246 5.69 -18.74 -5.35
N ASN A 247 4.64 -18.40 -6.10
CA ASN A 247 4.73 -18.27 -7.55
C ASN A 247 5.17 -16.84 -7.96
N PRO A 248 6.38 -16.67 -8.53
CA PRO A 248 6.91 -15.35 -8.89
C PRO A 248 6.11 -14.62 -9.97
N PHE A 249 5.47 -15.35 -10.89
CA PHE A 249 4.66 -14.74 -11.95
C PHE A 249 3.42 -14.03 -11.42
N LEU A 250 3.01 -14.32 -10.18
CA LEU A 250 1.84 -13.70 -9.54
C LEU A 250 2.21 -12.57 -8.58
N TRP A 251 3.50 -12.26 -8.37
CA TRP A 251 3.91 -11.29 -7.34
C TRP A 251 3.43 -9.87 -7.65
N LEU A 252 3.55 -9.45 -8.91
CA LEU A 252 3.14 -8.12 -9.35
C LEU A 252 1.66 -8.02 -9.73
N LEU A 253 0.94 -9.15 -9.72
CA LEU A 253 -0.48 -9.22 -10.00
C LEU A 253 -1.28 -9.15 -8.68
N PRO A 254 -2.40 -8.39 -8.63
CA PRO A 254 -3.25 -8.27 -7.45
C PRO A 254 -4.18 -9.49 -7.32
N VAL A 255 -3.56 -10.68 -7.24
CA VAL A 255 -4.19 -11.98 -7.08
C VAL A 255 -3.49 -12.79 -5.98
N GLY A 256 -4.08 -13.92 -5.60
CA GLY A 256 -3.59 -14.77 -4.52
C GLY A 256 -4.03 -14.30 -3.13
N LYS A 257 -3.69 -15.10 -2.12
CA LYS A 257 -3.96 -14.87 -0.69
C LYS A 257 -2.68 -15.16 0.09
N PRO A 258 -2.51 -14.60 1.29
CA PRO A 258 -1.40 -14.98 2.16
C PRO A 258 -1.49 -16.46 2.53
N LEU A 259 -0.35 -17.06 2.91
CA LEU A 259 -0.24 -18.49 3.23
C LEU A 259 -0.87 -18.85 4.58
N GLY A 260 -0.97 -17.89 5.51
CA GLY A 260 -1.55 -18.10 6.85
C GLY A 260 -3.02 -17.71 6.97
N ASP A 261 -3.66 -18.27 7.99
CA ASP A 261 -5.05 -17.95 8.35
C ASP A 261 -5.19 -16.67 9.19
N GLY A 262 -4.10 -16.23 9.84
CA GLY A 262 -4.05 -15.07 10.73
C GLY A 262 -4.44 -15.37 12.18
N TYR A 263 -4.86 -16.59 12.48
CA TYR A 263 -5.15 -17.08 13.82
C TYR A 263 -3.93 -17.80 14.41
N HIS A 264 -3.18 -18.51 13.56
CA HIS A 264 -1.96 -19.21 13.90
C HIS A 264 -0.77 -18.57 13.18
N TRP A 265 0.32 -18.38 13.90
CA TRP A 265 1.53 -17.73 13.40
C TRP A 265 2.74 -18.62 13.64
N ASP A 266 3.48 -18.88 12.57
CA ASP A 266 4.80 -19.50 12.68
C ASP A 266 5.74 -18.54 13.40
N LYS A 267 6.51 -19.07 14.36
CA LYS A 267 7.46 -18.32 15.19
C LYS A 267 8.87 -18.88 15.01
N LYS A 268 9.86 -18.00 15.10
CA LYS A 268 11.28 -18.37 14.89
C LYS A 268 11.77 -19.48 15.83
N ALA A 269 11.30 -19.49 17.09
CA ALA A 269 11.69 -20.49 18.09
C ALA A 269 11.10 -21.87 17.77
N SER A 270 9.81 -21.95 17.41
CA SER A 270 9.14 -23.22 17.09
C SER A 270 9.74 -23.91 15.87
N LEU A 271 10.24 -23.13 14.90
CA LEU A 271 10.92 -23.68 13.73
C LEU A 271 12.31 -24.25 14.07
N ARG A 272 13.04 -23.66 15.02
CA ARG A 272 14.35 -24.18 15.47
C ARG A 272 14.19 -25.51 16.19
N GLU A 273 13.27 -25.59 17.14
CA GLU A 273 12.95 -26.81 17.88
C GLU A 273 12.53 -27.96 16.94
N MET A 274 11.74 -27.66 15.90
CA MET A 274 11.37 -28.66 14.88
C MET A 274 12.58 -29.17 14.08
N THR A 275 13.47 -28.28 13.64
CA THR A 275 14.71 -28.69 12.95
C THR A 275 15.61 -29.54 13.83
N GLU A 276 15.78 -29.18 15.10
CA GLU A 276 16.60 -29.92 16.07
C GLU A 276 16.00 -31.31 16.35
N THR A 277 14.68 -31.40 16.51
CA THR A 277 13.97 -32.67 16.70
C THR A 277 14.05 -33.57 15.45
N THR A 278 13.94 -32.99 14.24
CA THR A 278 14.03 -33.76 12.99
C THR A 278 15.43 -34.33 12.78
N LEU A 279 16.47 -33.55 13.11
CA LEU A 279 17.86 -34.01 13.05
C LEU A 279 18.12 -35.14 14.05
N GLN A 280 17.56 -35.08 15.26
CA GLN A 280 17.66 -36.14 16.27
C GLN A 280 16.94 -37.45 15.90
N ILE A 281 15.95 -37.42 15.01
CA ILE A 281 15.23 -38.62 14.52
C ILE A 281 15.96 -39.25 13.32
N MET A 282 16.86 -38.51 12.68
CA MET A 282 17.64 -38.96 11.51
C MET A 282 19.04 -39.50 11.87
N GLU A 283 19.43 -39.45 13.14
CA GLU A 283 20.60 -40.11 13.73
C GLU A 283 20.20 -41.45 14.39
#